data_AF-A0A1I7SI78-F1
#
_entry.id   AF-A0A1I7SI78-F1
#
_cell.length_a   1.000
_cell.length_b   1.000
_cell.length_c   1.000
_cell.angle_alpha   90.00
_cell.angle_beta   90.00
_cell.angle_gamma   90.00
#
_symmetry.space_group_name_H-M   'P 1'
#
loop_
_entity.id
_entity.type
_entity.pdbx_description
1 polymer ?
#
loop_
_entity_poly.entity_id
_entity_poly.type
_entity_poly.pdbx_seq_one_letter_code
_entity_poly.pdbx_strand_id
1 'polypeptide(L)'
;MLPGCKMIDYMAYMNEIGDMLGCSPRPFDYCFSDPKLFYRMIFGAELPYAFRLRGPHPWRGARKAILEANKRVEMGIRKRATATPFVYGKDYGVYMLYMVVFLGLALFANFVVGLVF
;
A
#
# COMPACT_ATOMS: atom_id res chain seq x y z
N MET A 1 26.48 -23.03 -0.96
CA MET A 1 26.77 -21.58 -0.96
C MET A 1 28.16 -21.41 -1.58
N LEU A 2 28.27 -20.81 -2.76
CA LEU A 2 29.53 -20.72 -3.52
C LEU A 2 30.12 -19.29 -3.41
N PRO A 3 31.44 -19.14 -3.20
CA PRO A 3 32.08 -17.83 -3.09
C PRO A 3 32.21 -17.19 -4.49
N GLY A 4 31.60 -16.02 -4.68
CA GLY A 4 31.63 -15.26 -5.94
C GLY A 4 30.26 -14.84 -6.47
N CYS A 5 29.17 -15.50 -6.05
CA CYS A 5 27.82 -15.08 -6.40
C CYS A 5 27.30 -14.09 -5.35
N LYS A 6 27.45 -12.79 -5.62
CA LYS A 6 26.86 -11.74 -4.79
C LYS A 6 25.34 -11.78 -5.00
N MET A 7 24.60 -12.24 -3.99
CA MET A 7 23.14 -12.17 -4.00
C MET A 7 22.74 -10.70 -3.89
N ILE A 8 21.96 -10.23 -4.85
CA ILE A 8 21.47 -8.85 -4.89
C ILE A 8 20.04 -8.86 -4.37
N ASP A 9 19.75 -7.97 -3.43
CA ASP A 9 18.38 -7.74 -3.00
C ASP A 9 17.61 -7.03 -4.12
N TYR A 10 16.54 -7.68 -4.59
CA TYR A 10 15.70 -7.19 -5.67
C TYR A 10 15.14 -5.80 -5.34
N MET A 11 14.70 -5.56 -4.10
CA MET A 11 14.07 -4.30 -3.74
C MET A 11 15.05 -3.14 -3.75
N ALA A 12 16.21 -3.32 -3.11
CA ALA A 12 17.27 -2.32 -3.12
C ALA A 12 17.73 -1.99 -4.56
N TYR A 13 17.92 -3.02 -5.39
CA TYR A 13 18.36 -2.87 -6.77
C TYR A 13 17.35 -2.12 -7.65
N MET A 14 16.06 -2.50 -7.57
CA MET A 14 15.01 -1.85 -8.34
C MET A 14 14.81 -0.39 -7.95
N ASN A 15 14.92 -0.08 -6.65
CA ASN A 15 14.82 1.30 -6.16
C ASN A 15 16.02 2.15 -6.61
N GLU A 16 17.23 1.61 -6.60
CA GLU A 16 18.43 2.32 -7.08
C GLU A 16 18.30 2.73 -8.56
N ILE A 17 17.85 1.80 -9.40
CA ILE A 17 17.57 2.07 -10.82
C ILE A 17 16.42 3.06 -10.97
N GLY A 18 15.37 2.90 -10.15
CA GLY A 18 14.22 3.79 -10.14
C GLY A 18 14.60 5.23 -9.77
N ASP A 19 15.55 5.42 -8.86
CA ASP A 19 16.06 6.72 -8.46
C ASP A 19 16.89 7.36 -9.57
N MET A 20 17.74 6.58 -10.26
CA MET A 20 18.50 7.06 -11.44
C MET A 20 17.55 7.55 -12.56
N LEU A 21 16.41 6.88 -12.74
CA LEU A 21 15.41 7.23 -13.76
C LEU A 21 14.36 8.24 -13.26
N GLY A 22 14.36 8.58 -11.97
CA GLY A 22 13.34 9.42 -11.34
C GLY A 22 11.93 8.81 -11.29
N CYS A 23 11.80 7.49 -11.45
CA CYS A 23 10.54 6.74 -11.42
C CYS A 23 10.31 5.96 -10.11
N SER A 24 11.20 6.13 -9.13
CA SER A 24 11.13 5.47 -7.82
C SER A 24 9.78 5.72 -7.10
N PRO A 25 9.12 4.65 -6.62
CA PRO A 25 7.83 4.75 -5.95
C PRO A 25 8.03 5.30 -4.53
N ARG A 26 7.64 6.56 -4.30
CA ARG A 26 7.59 7.15 -2.95
C ARG A 26 6.16 7.06 -2.43
N PRO A 27 5.84 6.13 -1.50
CA PRO A 27 4.48 6.00 -1.01
C PRO A 27 4.00 7.29 -0.34
N PHE A 28 4.87 7.97 0.41
CA PHE A 28 4.53 9.17 1.17
C PHE A 28 3.97 10.32 0.32
N ASP A 29 4.38 10.44 -0.94
CA ASP A 29 3.86 11.46 -1.86
C ASP A 29 2.35 11.27 -2.14
N TYR A 30 1.85 10.04 -2.01
CA TYR A 30 0.45 9.69 -2.26
C TYR A 30 -0.41 9.67 -0.99
N CYS A 31 0.18 9.90 0.19
CA CYS A 31 -0.54 9.82 1.46
C CYS A 31 -1.75 10.78 1.50
N PHE A 32 -1.58 12.00 0.97
CA PHE A 32 -2.64 13.02 0.94
C PHE A 32 -3.50 12.97 -0.33
N SER A 33 -2.91 12.66 -1.48
CA SER A 33 -3.62 12.68 -2.77
C SER A 33 -4.50 11.44 -2.97
N ASP A 34 -4.01 10.26 -2.59
CA ASP A 34 -4.62 8.98 -2.90
C ASP A 34 -4.39 7.97 -1.73
N PRO A 35 -5.09 8.15 -0.59
CA PRO A 35 -4.85 7.37 0.63
C PRO A 35 -5.06 5.86 0.43
N LYS A 36 -5.95 5.47 -0.50
CA LYS A 36 -6.19 4.08 -0.87
C LYS A 36 -5.00 3.44 -1.59
N LEU A 37 -4.33 4.21 -2.46
CA LEU A 37 -3.13 3.76 -3.17
C LEU A 37 -1.96 3.66 -2.20
N PHE A 38 -1.81 4.67 -1.32
CA PHE A 38 -0.80 4.68 -0.27
C PHE A 38 -0.88 3.45 0.63
N TYR A 39 -2.07 3.17 1.18
CA TYR A 39 -2.30 1.99 2.02
C TYR A 39 -1.92 0.70 1.28
N ARG A 40 -2.27 0.62 -0.01
CA ARG A 40 -1.95 -0.54 -0.84
C ARG A 40 -0.46 -0.68 -1.13
N MET A 41 0.30 0.40 -1.20
CA MET A 41 1.75 0.37 -1.38
C MET A 41 2.50 0.00 -0.11
N ILE A 42 2.01 0.41 1.07
CA ILE A 42 2.64 0.06 2.36
C ILE A 42 2.28 -1.35 2.82
N PHE A 43 1.00 -1.71 2.77
CA PHE A 43 0.50 -2.98 3.31
C PHE A 43 0.26 -4.05 2.25
N GLY A 44 0.45 -3.71 0.97
CA GLY A 44 0.35 -4.65 -0.14
C GLY A 44 1.73 -5.11 -0.63
N ALA A 45 1.70 -6.05 -1.59
CA ALA A 45 2.92 -6.46 -2.27
C ALA A 45 3.47 -5.33 -3.16
N GLU A 46 4.79 -5.23 -3.24
CA GLU A 46 5.44 -4.34 -4.20
C GLU A 46 5.18 -4.84 -5.62
N LEU A 47 4.61 -3.95 -6.44
CA LEU A 47 4.23 -4.25 -7.82
C LEU A 47 5.09 -3.43 -8.77
N PRO A 48 5.60 -4.01 -9.87
CA PRO A 48 6.39 -3.27 -10.86
C PRO A 48 5.60 -2.15 -11.54
N TYR A 49 4.26 -2.17 -11.43
CA TYR A 49 3.38 -1.09 -11.88
C TYR A 49 3.62 0.23 -11.13
N ALA A 50 4.19 0.19 -9.92
CA ALA A 50 4.45 1.37 -9.11
C ALA A 50 5.51 2.29 -9.75
N PHE A 51 6.52 1.71 -10.41
CA PHE A 51 7.55 2.45 -11.16
C PHE A 51 7.01 3.16 -12.41
N ARG A 52 5.75 2.90 -12.82
CA ARG A 52 5.09 3.59 -13.95
C ARG A 52 4.04 4.60 -13.50
N LEU A 53 3.91 4.86 -12.19
CA LEU A 53 3.07 5.95 -11.68
C LEU A 53 3.71 7.31 -11.91
N ARG A 54 5.04 7.38 -11.84
CA ARG A 54 5.85 8.59 -11.96
C ARG A 54 7.06 8.33 -12.86
N GLY A 55 7.65 9.40 -13.40
CA GLY A 55 8.83 9.35 -14.25
C GLY A 55 8.52 9.62 -15.73
N PRO A 56 9.50 9.46 -16.62
CA PRO A 56 9.29 9.60 -18.05
C PRO A 56 8.39 8.45 -18.54
N HIS A 57 7.31 8.79 -19.23
CA HIS A 57 6.28 7.85 -19.74
C HIS A 57 5.41 7.17 -18.67
N PRO A 58 4.63 7.93 -17.88
CA PRO A 58 3.71 7.37 -16.89
C PRO A 58 2.57 6.62 -17.57
N TRP A 59 2.19 5.47 -17.01
CA TRP A 59 1.07 4.69 -17.50
C TRP A 59 -0.21 5.07 -16.77
N ARG A 60 -1.17 5.68 -17.47
CA ARG A 60 -2.48 6.07 -16.90
C ARG A 60 -3.24 4.91 -16.23
N GLY A 61 -3.01 3.66 -16.68
CA GLY A 61 -3.62 2.46 -16.11
C GLY A 61 -2.94 1.92 -14.84
N ALA A 62 -1.77 2.44 -14.44
CA ALA A 62 -0.96 1.89 -13.36
C ALA A 62 -1.73 1.85 -12.02
N ARG A 63 -2.41 2.94 -11.66
CA ARG A 63 -3.23 3.02 -10.43
C ARG A 63 -4.28 1.92 -10.38
N LYS A 64 -5.03 1.72 -11.46
CA LYS A 64 -6.06 0.69 -11.55
C LYS A 64 -5.44 -0.71 -11.46
N ALA A 65 -4.34 -0.94 -12.17
CA ALA A 65 -3.64 -2.22 -12.18
C ALA A 65 -3.11 -2.64 -10.79
N ILE A 66 -2.67 -1.68 -9.98
CA ILE A 66 -2.21 -1.90 -8.60
C ILE A 66 -3.38 -2.31 -7.69
N LEU A 67 -4.49 -1.58 -7.77
CA LEU A 67 -5.69 -1.86 -6.97
C LEU A 67 -6.35 -3.20 -7.37
N GLU A 68 -6.35 -3.53 -8.66
CA GLU A 68 -6.95 -4.76 -9.18
C GLU A 68 -6.00 -5.97 -9.19
N ALA A 69 -4.75 -5.83 -8.72
CA ALA A 69 -3.77 -6.91 -8.74
C ALA A 69 -4.27 -8.19 -8.04
N ASN A 70 -4.86 -8.06 -6.85
CA ASN A 70 -5.42 -9.19 -6.11
C ASN A 70 -6.61 -9.82 -6.84
N LYS A 71 -7.48 -9.00 -7.44
CA LYS A 71 -8.61 -9.48 -8.23
C LYS A 71 -8.13 -10.34 -9.40
N ARG A 72 -7.03 -9.96 -10.06
CA ARG A 72 -6.42 -10.76 -11.15
C ARG A 72 -5.86 -12.08 -10.66
N VAL A 73 -5.17 -12.08 -9.53
CA VAL A 73 -4.67 -13.33 -8.92
C VAL A 73 -5.83 -14.26 -8.60
N GLU A 74 -6.90 -13.73 -7.99
CA GLU A 74 -8.10 -14.51 -7.67
C GLU A 74 -8.77 -15.05 -8.94
N MET A 75 -8.94 -14.25 -9.99
CA MET A 75 -9.52 -14.70 -11.25
C MET A 75 -8.73 -15.88 -11.87
N GLY A 76 -7.41 -15.94 -11.68
CA GLY A 76 -6.58 -17.06 -12.14
C GLY A 76 -6.78 -18.33 -11.30
N ILE A 77 -7.01 -18.18 -9.99
CA ILE A 77 -7.15 -19.31 -9.05
C ILE A 77 -8.59 -19.84 -9.03
N ARG A 78 -9.58 -18.95 -9.06
CA ARG A 78 -11.00 -19.27 -8.86
C ARG A 78 -11.68 -19.55 -10.20
N LYS A 79 -11.63 -20.81 -10.64
CA LYS A 79 -12.26 -21.28 -11.89
C LYS A 79 -13.74 -21.65 -11.76
N ARG A 80 -14.28 -21.73 -10.54
CA ARG A 80 -15.68 -22.06 -10.27
C ARG A 80 -16.40 -20.85 -9.69
N ALA A 81 -17.54 -20.48 -10.26
CA ALA A 81 -18.39 -19.42 -9.75
C ALA A 81 -19.09 -19.89 -8.46
N THR A 82 -18.79 -19.24 -7.34
CA THR A 82 -19.58 -19.33 -6.11
C THR A 82 -20.57 -18.17 -6.07
N ALA A 83 -21.73 -18.38 -5.42
CA ALA A 83 -22.81 -17.39 -5.36
C ALA A 83 -22.42 -16.07 -4.65
N THR A 84 -21.30 -16.05 -3.91
CA THR A 84 -20.83 -14.85 -3.22
C THR A 84 -19.89 -14.02 -4.12
N PRO A 85 -20.23 -12.75 -4.41
CA PRO A 85 -19.26 -11.83 -5.02
C PRO A 85 -18.13 -11.60 -4.02
N PHE A 86 -16.88 -11.72 -4.48
CA PHE A 86 -15.73 -11.36 -3.64
C PHE A 86 -15.64 -9.83 -3.57
N VAL A 87 -16.14 -9.28 -2.46
CA VAL A 87 -16.08 -7.84 -2.18
C VAL A 87 -14.69 -7.53 -1.63
N TYR A 88 -13.74 -7.21 -2.51
CA TYR A 88 -12.43 -6.69 -2.08
C TYR A 88 -12.54 -5.19 -1.77
N GLY A 89 -12.53 -4.87 -0.48
CA GLY A 89 -12.44 -3.48 0.02
C GLY A 89 -13.61 -3.08 0.89
N LYS A 90 -13.59 -3.49 2.16
CA LYS A 90 -14.14 -2.64 3.22
C LYS A 90 -12.98 -1.80 3.74
N ASP A 91 -13.15 -0.49 3.76
CA ASP A 91 -12.16 0.48 4.23
C ASP A 91 -12.03 0.43 5.76
N TYR A 92 -11.62 -0.72 6.31
CA TYR A 92 -11.40 -0.91 7.75
C TYR A 92 -10.33 0.04 8.30
N GLY A 93 -9.46 0.58 7.45
CA GLY A 93 -8.44 1.57 7.83
C GLY A 93 -9.04 2.87 8.37
N VAL A 94 -10.16 3.34 7.82
CA VAL A 94 -10.83 4.56 8.30
C VAL A 94 -11.48 4.31 9.67
N TYR A 95 -12.14 3.16 9.83
CA TYR A 95 -12.71 2.76 11.12
C TYR A 95 -11.62 2.52 12.19
N MET A 96 -10.48 1.95 11.81
CA MET A 96 -9.30 1.80 12.68
C MET A 96 -8.74 3.17 13.11
N LEU A 97 -8.67 4.15 12.20
CA LEU A 97 -8.23 5.51 12.53
C LEU A 97 -9.18 6.19 13.51
N TYR A 98 -10.51 6.13 13.28
CA TYR A 98 -11.50 6.68 14.21
C TYR A 98 -11.44 6.02 15.59
N MET A 99 -11.23 4.70 15.66
CA MET A 99 -11.05 3.97 16.92
C MET A 99 -9.83 4.47 17.71
N VAL A 100 -8.68 4.69 17.04
CA VAL A 100 -7.45 5.18 17.70
C VAL A 100 -7.60 6.63 18.15
N VAL A 101 -8.20 7.49 17.33
CA VAL A 101 -8.45 8.90 17.70
C VAL A 101 -9.41 9.00 18.88
N PHE A 102 -10.47 8.19 18.89
CA PHE A 102 -11.43 8.13 20.00
C PHE A 102 -10.79 7.64 21.30
N LEU A 103 -9.98 6.57 21.23
CA LEU A 103 -9.21 6.09 22.39
C LEU A 103 -8.21 7.13 22.88
N GLY A 104 -7.51 7.82 21.98
CA GLY A 104 -6.58 8.90 22.32
C GLY A 104 -7.27 10.07 23.02
N LEU A 105 -8.43 10.51 22.50
CA LEU A 105 -9.25 11.57 23.12
C LEU A 105 -9.78 11.14 24.49
N ALA A 106 -10.24 9.90 24.62
CA ALA A 106 -10.72 9.36 25.89
C ALA A 106 -9.60 9.30 26.94
N LEU A 107 -8.40 8.82 26.57
CA LEU A 107 -7.24 8.80 27.46
C LEU A 107 -6.80 10.22 27.85
N PHE A 108 -6.80 11.16 26.91
CA PHE A 108 -6.49 12.55 27.18
C PHE A 108 -7.50 13.22 28.12
N ALA A 109 -8.80 12.98 27.92
CA ALA A 109 -9.84 13.47 28.82
C ALA A 109 -9.70 12.90 30.24
N ASN A 110 -9.41 11.60 30.36
CA ASN A 110 -9.15 10.97 31.66
C ASN A 110 -7.89 11.53 32.34
N PHE A 111 -6.84 11.83 31.58
CA PHE A 111 -5.62 12.46 32.11
C PHE A 111 -5.89 13.89 32.64
N VAL A 112 -6.68 14.69 31.92
CA VAL A 112 -7.03 16.06 32.37
C VAL A 112 -7.94 16.02 33.60
N VAL A 113 -8.91 15.12 33.65
CA VAL A 113 -9.78 14.96 34.83
C VAL A 113 -8.98 14.54 36.07
N GLY A 114 -8.02 13.62 35.92
CA GLY A 114 -7.13 13.21 37.00
C GLY A 114 -6.06 14.24 37.40
N LEU A 115 -5.94 15.35 36.66
CA LEU A 115 -5.05 16.48 37.00
C LEU A 115 -5.84 17.62 37.69
N VAL A 116 -7.16 17.64 37.51
CA VAL A 116 -8.08 18.64 38.07
C VAL A 116 -8.70 18.20 39.40
N PHE A 117 -8.79 16.90 39.66
CA PHE A 117 -9.20 16.28 40.93
C PHE A 117 -8.00 15.70 41.68
#